data_AF-A0A2E4FXK6-F1
#
_entry.id   AF-A0A2E4FXK6-F1
#
_cell.length_a   1.000
_cell.length_b   1.000
_cell.length_c   1.000
_cell.angle_alpha   90.00
_cell.angle_beta   90.00
_cell.angle_gamma   90.00
#
_symmetry.space_group_name_H-M   'P 1'
#
loop_
_entity.id
_entity.type
_entity.pdbx_description
1 polymer ?
#
loop_
_entity_poly.entity_id
_entity_poly.type
_entity_poly.pdbx_seq_one_letter_code
_entity_poly.pdbx_strand_id
1 'polypeptide(L)'
;MRYRYYFIICIAFFFNYSQADTRIERAIAKETIDFTLYAYDNIMADYFEEQDGYHRHLRYLIIQGTGLSAGAVNALIQDPVLRKAPTPPEYLFQLNKTLRDKHGYYFMDY
;
A
#
# COMPACT_ATOMS: atom_id res chain seq x y z
N MET A 1 13.30 -15.83 40.33
CA MET A 1 12.88 -15.79 38.91
C MET A 1 11.65 -14.89 38.68
N ARG A 2 11.68 -13.62 39.12
CA ARG A 2 10.53 -12.70 39.01
C ARG A 2 10.73 -11.57 37.99
N TYR A 3 11.96 -11.31 37.56
CA TYR A 3 12.31 -10.21 36.65
C TYR A 3 12.22 -10.56 35.15
N ARG A 4 12.09 -11.84 34.80
CA ARG A 4 12.02 -12.28 33.38
C ARG A 4 10.67 -12.02 32.72
N TYR A 5 9.58 -11.93 33.50
CA TYR A 5 8.23 -11.74 32.97
C TYR A 5 7.93 -10.28 32.59
N TYR A 6 8.51 -9.31 33.31
CA TYR A 6 8.31 -7.88 33.00
C TYR A 6 8.97 -7.47 31.67
N PHE A 7 10.03 -8.16 31.24
CA PHE A 7 10.74 -7.85 30.01
C PHE A 7 9.95 -8.25 28.75
N ILE A 8 9.20 -9.35 28.82
CA ILE A 8 8.38 -9.84 27.69
C ILE A 8 7.14 -8.95 27.49
N ILE A 9 6.58 -8.41 28.57
CA ILE A 9 5.40 -7.54 28.51
C ILE A 9 5.75 -6.19 27.85
N CYS A 10 6.94 -5.63 28.08
CA CYS A 10 7.36 -4.38 27.43
C CYS A 10 7.58 -4.54 25.91
N ILE A 11 8.06 -5.70 25.45
CA ILE A 11 8.25 -5.97 24.02
C ILE A 11 6.88 -6.12 23.32
N ALA A 12 5.92 -6.78 23.95
CA ALA A 12 4.56 -6.90 23.40
C ALA A 12 3.81 -5.54 23.36
N PHE A 13 4.10 -4.64 24.29
CA PHE A 13 3.51 -3.30 24.33
C PHE A 13 4.10 -2.35 23.26
N PHE A 14 5.37 -2.52 22.88
CA PHE A 14 5.99 -1.71 21.83
C PHE A 14 5.50 -2.05 20.41
N PHE A 15 5.02 -3.29 20.19
CA PHE A 15 4.41 -3.69 18.91
C PHE A 15 2.93 -3.28 18.77
N ASN A 16 2.31 -2.76 19.83
CA ASN A 16 0.98 -2.14 19.79
C ASN A 16 1.08 -0.61 19.70
N TYR A 17 2.13 -0.08 19.06
CA TYR A 17 2.07 1.25 18.49
C TYR A 17 0.89 1.26 17.54
N SER A 18 -0.24 1.77 18.05
CA SER A 18 -1.32 2.35 17.29
C SER A 18 -0.68 3.14 16.15
N GLN A 19 -0.57 2.53 14.97
CA GLN A 19 -0.14 3.24 13.78
C GLN A 19 -1.23 4.26 13.53
N ALA A 20 -0.97 5.49 13.99
CA ALA A 20 -1.78 6.61 13.60
C ALA A 20 -1.72 6.65 12.08
N ASP A 21 -2.88 6.56 11.45
CA ASP A 21 -2.98 6.59 10.00
C ASP A 21 -2.22 7.82 9.48
N THR A 22 -1.20 7.57 8.68
CA THR A 22 -0.30 8.57 8.14
C THR A 22 -0.68 8.85 6.70
N ARG A 23 -1.08 10.10 6.44
CA ARG A 23 -1.38 10.53 5.07
C ARG A 23 -0.08 10.64 4.26
N ILE A 24 -0.07 10.03 3.09
CA ILE A 24 1.02 10.18 2.12
C ILE A 24 1.07 11.62 1.64
N GLU A 25 2.28 12.12 1.37
CA GLU A 25 2.49 13.48 0.85
C GLU A 25 1.59 13.74 -0.37
N ARG A 26 0.96 14.93 -0.38
CA ARG A 26 -0.06 15.29 -1.39
C ARG A 26 0.43 15.14 -2.83
N ALA A 27 1.69 15.48 -3.12
CA ALA A 27 2.25 15.37 -4.46
C ALA A 27 2.29 13.90 -4.92
N ILE A 28 2.85 13.01 -4.10
CA ILE A 28 2.98 11.58 -4.37
C ILE A 28 1.60 10.91 -4.41
N ALA A 29 0.71 11.28 -3.49
CA ALA A 29 -0.66 10.78 -3.47
C ALA A 29 -1.40 11.14 -4.76
N LYS A 30 -1.32 12.40 -5.21
CA LYS A 30 -1.94 12.83 -6.47
C LYS A 30 -1.36 12.08 -7.66
N GLU A 31 -0.03 11.96 -7.74
CA GLU A 31 0.64 11.24 -8.82
C GLU A 31 0.23 9.76 -8.87
N THR A 32 0.14 9.11 -7.69
CA THR A 32 -0.31 7.72 -7.59
C THR A 32 -1.75 7.56 -8.07
N ILE A 33 -2.65 8.46 -7.64
CA ILE A 33 -4.06 8.45 -8.03
C ILE A 33 -4.20 8.65 -9.53
N ASP A 34 -3.57 9.69 -10.07
CA ASP A 34 -3.63 10.00 -11.50
C ASP A 34 -3.05 8.83 -12.32
N PHE A 35 -1.86 8.34 -11.95
CA PHE A 35 -1.22 7.23 -12.64
C PHE A 35 -2.11 5.98 -12.64
N THR A 36 -2.72 5.61 -11.51
CA THR A 36 -3.65 4.48 -11.45
C THR A 36 -4.90 4.72 -12.30
N LEU A 37 -5.51 5.90 -12.26
CA LEU A 37 -6.72 6.17 -13.04
C LEU A 37 -6.46 6.20 -14.56
N TYR A 38 -5.30 6.67 -15.01
CA TYR A 38 -4.96 6.75 -16.43
C TYR A 38 -4.32 5.48 -16.99
N ALA A 39 -3.44 4.82 -16.24
CA ALA A 39 -2.68 3.68 -16.74
C ALA A 39 -3.41 2.35 -16.59
N TYR A 40 -4.31 2.20 -15.61
CA TYR A 40 -4.99 0.93 -15.36
C TYR A 40 -5.96 0.53 -16.48
N ASP A 41 -6.74 1.48 -17.01
CA ASP A 41 -7.67 1.21 -18.14
C ASP A 41 -6.93 0.80 -19.42
N ASN A 42 -5.77 1.40 -19.70
CA ASN A 42 -4.95 1.04 -20.86
C ASN A 42 -4.38 -0.39 -20.75
N ILE A 43 -4.16 -0.91 -19.53
CA ILE A 43 -3.55 -2.23 -19.29
C ILE A 43 -4.59 -3.34 -19.20
N MET A 44 -5.81 -3.04 -18.74
CA MET A 44 -6.93 -3.99 -18.86
C MET A 44 -7.36 -4.18 -20.33
N ALA A 45 -7.17 -3.17 -21.17
CA ALA A 45 -7.38 -3.28 -22.62
C ALA A 45 -6.29 -4.13 -23.29
N ASP A 46 -5.02 -3.96 -22.90
CA ASP A 46 -3.88 -4.70 -23.44
C ASP A 46 -3.47 -5.86 -22.52
N TYR A 47 -4.31 -6.90 -22.46
CA TYR A 47 -4.10 -8.12 -21.66
C TYR A 47 -2.78 -8.89 -21.96
N PHE A 48 -1.97 -8.44 -22.92
CA PHE A 48 -0.77 -9.12 -23.42
C PHE A 48 0.54 -8.30 -23.37
N GLU A 49 0.53 -6.99 -23.05
CA GLU A 49 1.78 -6.21 -22.94
C GLU A 49 2.00 -5.67 -21.51
N GLU A 50 2.94 -6.32 -20.82
CA GLU A 50 3.70 -5.86 -19.65
C GLU A 50 2.96 -5.19 -18.47
N GLN A 51 2.16 -5.97 -17.73
CA GLN A 51 1.77 -5.62 -16.34
C GLN A 51 2.95 -5.25 -15.43
N ASP A 52 4.19 -5.64 -15.75
CA ASP A 52 5.38 -5.33 -14.96
C ASP A 52 5.74 -3.83 -14.97
N GLY A 53 5.50 -3.11 -16.07
CA GLY A 53 5.80 -1.67 -16.17
C GLY A 53 4.97 -0.83 -15.21
N TYR A 54 3.66 -1.08 -15.17
CA TYR A 54 2.74 -0.43 -14.21
C TYR A 54 3.07 -0.77 -12.77
N HIS A 55 3.21 -2.06 -12.45
CA HIS A 55 3.56 -2.45 -11.09
C HIS A 55 4.93 -1.89 -10.67
N ARG A 56 5.88 -1.73 -11.59
CA ARG A 56 7.19 -1.11 -11.28
C ARG A 56 7.04 0.35 -10.89
N HIS A 57 6.30 1.15 -11.65
CA HIS A 57 6.10 2.55 -11.34
C HIS A 57 5.22 2.75 -10.08
N LEU A 58 4.16 1.95 -9.94
CA LEU A 58 3.33 1.96 -8.73
C LEU A 58 4.15 1.59 -7.48
N ARG A 59 5.02 0.56 -7.57
CA ARG A 59 5.97 0.22 -6.49
C ARG A 59 6.81 1.42 -6.11
N TYR A 60 7.38 2.10 -7.10
CA TYR A 60 8.22 3.28 -6.88
C TYR A 60 7.47 4.38 -6.11
N LEU A 61 6.28 4.78 -6.57
CA LEU A 61 5.49 5.84 -5.94
C LEU A 61 5.10 5.50 -4.49
N ILE A 62 4.67 4.26 -4.23
CA ILE A 62 4.31 3.81 -2.88
C ILE A 62 5.54 3.81 -1.97
N ILE A 63 6.68 3.31 -2.44
CA ILE A 63 7.94 3.33 -1.68
C ILE A 63 8.36 4.77 -1.35
N GLN A 64 8.28 5.69 -2.32
CA GLN A 64 8.58 7.11 -2.08
C GLN A 64 7.63 7.73 -1.05
N GLY A 65 6.34 7.42 -1.14
CA GLY A 65 5.32 8.00 -0.26
C GLY A 65 5.29 7.44 1.16
N THR A 66 5.82 6.23 1.39
CA THR A 66 5.67 5.50 2.67
C THR A 66 6.99 5.10 3.31
N GLY A 67 8.09 5.03 2.55
CA GLY A 67 9.37 4.48 3.01
C GLY A 67 9.34 2.96 3.24
N LEU A 68 8.27 2.26 2.85
CA LEU A 68 8.17 0.81 2.97
C LEU A 68 9.22 0.11 2.12
N SER A 69 9.64 -1.08 2.55
CA SER A 69 10.58 -1.90 1.79
C SER A 69 9.95 -2.38 0.48
N ALA A 70 10.78 -2.58 -0.55
CA ALA A 70 10.32 -3.11 -1.83
C ALA A 70 9.57 -4.45 -1.68
N GLY A 71 9.97 -5.29 -0.72
CA GLY A 71 9.29 -6.54 -0.40
C GLY A 71 7.87 -6.34 0.16
N ALA A 72 7.69 -5.39 1.07
CA ALA A 72 6.37 -5.07 1.63
C ALA A 72 5.43 -4.51 0.57
N VAL A 73 5.92 -3.60 -0.28
CA VAL A 73 5.12 -3.02 -1.37
C VAL A 73 4.80 -4.05 -2.45
N ASN A 74 5.72 -4.97 -2.76
CA ASN A 74 5.43 -6.07 -3.67
C ASN A 74 4.36 -7.01 -3.09
N ALA A 75 4.42 -7.34 -1.80
CA ALA A 75 3.39 -8.14 -1.14
C ALA A 75 2.02 -7.44 -1.15
N LEU A 76 1.97 -6.12 -0.98
CA LEU A 76 0.78 -5.30 -1.09
C LEU A 76 0.16 -5.39 -2.49
N ILE A 77 0.94 -5.13 -3.54
CA ILE A 77 0.44 -5.10 -4.93
C ILE A 77 0.00 -6.48 -5.41
N GLN A 78 0.64 -7.54 -4.92
CA GLN A 78 0.28 -8.92 -5.25
C GLN A 78 -0.91 -9.44 -4.41
N ASP A 79 -1.50 -8.62 -3.54
CA ASP A 79 -2.63 -9.02 -2.71
C ASP A 79 -3.82 -9.48 -3.58
N PRO A 80 -4.40 -10.67 -3.32
CA PRO A 80 -5.54 -11.17 -4.07
C PRO A 80 -6.74 -10.23 -4.10
N VAL A 81 -6.92 -9.35 -3.10
CA VAL A 81 -7.99 -8.36 -3.05
C VAL A 81 -7.84 -7.34 -4.18
N LEU A 82 -6.61 -6.90 -4.47
CA LEU A 82 -6.33 -5.94 -5.54
C LEU A 82 -6.50 -6.54 -6.93
N ARG A 83 -6.09 -7.80 -7.09
CA ARG A 83 -6.21 -8.53 -8.37
C ARG A 83 -7.66 -8.79 -8.79
N LYS A 84 -8.61 -8.69 -7.85
CA LYS A 84 -10.04 -8.92 -8.09
C LYS A 84 -10.82 -7.65 -8.37
N ALA A 85 -10.21 -6.46 -8.27
CA ALA A 85 -10.88 -5.21 -8.55
C ALA A 85 -11.04 -5.04 -10.08
N PRO A 86 -12.27 -4.96 -10.63
CA PRO A 86 -12.49 -4.92 -12.08
C PRO A 86 -12.32 -3.54 -12.70
N THR A 87 -12.23 -2.47 -11.91
CA THR A 87 -12.15 -1.09 -12.42
C THR A 87 -11.01 -0.30 -11.74
N PRO A 88 -10.45 0.73 -12.41
CA PRO A 88 -9.41 1.59 -11.81
C PRO A 88 -9.81 2.23 -10.47
N PRO A 89 -11.03 2.80 -10.31
CA PRO A 89 -11.44 3.39 -9.04
C PRO A 89 -11.54 2.36 -7.90
N GLU A 90 -12.06 1.16 -8.19
CA GLU A 90 -12.14 0.09 -7.19
C GLU A 90 -10.74 -0.41 -6.82
N TYR A 91 -9.84 -0.54 -7.79
CA TYR A 91 -8.45 -0.92 -7.53
C TYR A 91 -7.78 0.11 -6.61
N LEU A 92 -7.92 1.40 -6.91
CA LEU A 92 -7.38 2.49 -6.10
C LEU A 92 -7.96 2.49 -4.68
N PHE A 93 -9.27 2.28 -4.56
CA PHE A 93 -9.94 2.17 -3.26
C PHE A 93 -9.39 1.01 -2.44
N GLN A 94 -9.30 -0.19 -3.03
CA GLN A 94 -8.76 -1.36 -2.34
C GLN A 94 -7.28 -1.20 -2.01
N LEU A 95 -6.50 -0.55 -2.87
CA LEU A 95 -5.09 -0.27 -2.64
C LEU A 95 -4.92 0.66 -1.44
N ASN A 96 -5.65 1.77 -1.44
CA ASN A 96 -5.62 2.74 -0.37
C ASN A 96 -6.07 2.08 0.96
N LYS A 97 -7.15 1.29 0.92
CA LYS A 97 -7.66 0.58 2.10
C LYS A 97 -6.63 -0.42 2.64
N THR A 98 -6.08 -1.27 1.78
CA THR A 98 -5.12 -2.30 2.18
C THR A 98 -3.84 -1.68 2.72
N LEU A 99 -3.40 -0.56 2.14
CA LEU A 99 -2.24 0.19 2.61
C LEU A 99 -2.48 0.79 4.01
N ARG A 100 -3.69 1.30 4.26
CA ARG A 100 -4.10 1.84 5.56
C ARG A 100 -4.20 0.73 6.60
N ASP A 101 -4.92 -0.34 6.29
CA ASP A 101 -5.18 -1.44 7.22
C ASP A 101 -3.90 -2.20 7.62
N LYS A 102 -2.96 -2.40 6.68
CA LYS A 102 -1.75 -3.20 6.92
C LYS A 102 -0.52 -2.41 7.32
N HIS A 103 -0.42 -1.16 6.87
CA HIS A 103 0.78 -0.35 7.02
C HIS A 103 0.53 1.03 7.61
N GLY A 104 -0.73 1.39 7.87
CA GLY A 104 -1.09 2.68 8.47
C GLY A 104 -0.86 3.86 7.54
N TYR A 105 -0.78 3.68 6.22
CA TYR A 105 -0.63 4.77 5.25
C TYR A 105 -1.83 4.91 4.33
N TYR A 106 -2.18 6.14 3.92
CA TYR A 106 -3.28 6.36 2.99
C TYR A 106 -3.04 7.56 2.04
N PHE A 107 -3.58 7.48 0.82
CA PHE A 107 -3.52 8.52 -0.22
C PHE A 107 -4.63 9.57 -0.04
N MET A 108 -5.83 9.11 0.33
CA MET A 108 -7.02 9.96 0.51
C MET A 108 -7.86 9.47 1.69
N ASP A 109 -8.50 10.43 2.36
CA ASP A 109 -9.56 10.19 3.32
C ASP A 109 -10.82 9.70 2.57
N TYR A 110 -11.52 8.72 3.13
CA TYR A 110 -12.80 8.20 2.62
C TYR A 110 -13.87 8.37 3.68
#